data_AF-A0A1B8NXM2-F1
#
_entry.id   AF-A0A1B8NXM2-F1
#
_cell.length_a   1.000
_cell.length_b   1.000
_cell.length_c   1.000
_cell.angle_alpha   90.00
_cell.angle_beta   90.00
_cell.angle_gamma   90.00
#
_symmetry.space_group_name_H-M   'P 1'
#
loop_
_entity.id
_entity.type
_entity.pdbx_description
1 polymer ?
#
loop_
_entity_poly.entity_id
_entity_poly.type
_entity_poly.pdbx_seq_one_letter_code
_entity_poly.pdbx_strand_id
1 'polypeptide(L)'
;MDFITPETDTSIWYFWGMARNFKPEDQELTDQIREGQGQIFSEDLEMLESQQRNLLRYPDRQLLKLNIDGGGVQARRVIDRILAEERESRDTEATT
;
A
#
# COMPACT_ATOMS: atom_id res chain seq x y z
N MET A 1 11.56 1.21 -1.28
CA MET A 1 11.02 2.50 -0.81
C MET A 1 9.70 2.61 -1.50
N ASP A 2 8.64 2.40 -0.73
CA ASP A 2 7.33 2.06 -1.27
C ASP A 2 6.32 3.02 -0.63
N PHE A 3 5.61 3.78 -1.45
CA PHE A 3 4.62 4.76 -1.01
C PHE A 3 3.33 4.57 -1.77
N ILE A 4 2.23 4.57 -1.03
CA ILE A 4 0.89 4.38 -1.57
C ILE A 4 0.08 5.63 -1.27
N THR A 5 -0.48 6.24 -2.32
CA THR A 5 -1.36 7.41 -2.20
C THR A 5 -2.73 7.05 -2.76
N PRO A 6 -3.81 7.17 -1.97
CA PRO A 6 -5.17 6.99 -2.48
C PRO A 6 -5.47 7.98 -3.61
N GLU A 7 -6.09 7.50 -4.69
CA GLU A 7 -6.64 8.34 -5.76
C GLU A 7 -8.16 8.36 -5.68
N THR A 8 -8.76 7.18 -5.56
CA THR A 8 -10.20 6.97 -5.32
C THR A 8 -10.40 5.92 -4.22
N ASP A 9 -11.64 5.57 -3.91
CA ASP A 9 -11.95 4.47 -2.98
C ASP A 9 -11.40 3.11 -3.44
N THR A 10 -11.10 2.95 -4.73
CA THR A 10 -10.68 1.66 -5.32
C THR A 10 -9.44 1.74 -6.21
N SER A 11 -8.76 2.89 -6.25
CA SER A 11 -7.52 3.08 -6.99
C SER A 11 -6.47 3.82 -6.16
N ILE A 12 -5.20 3.52 -6.44
CA ILE A 12 -4.05 4.08 -5.76
C ILE A 12 -2.97 4.46 -6.76
N TRP A 13 -2.14 5.42 -6.36
CA TRP A 13 -0.81 5.60 -6.91
C TRP A 13 0.17 4.77 -6.08
N TYR A 14 0.89 3.86 -6.73
CA TYR A 14 1.90 3.03 -6.07
C TYR A 14 3.31 3.41 -6.57
N PHE A 15 4.01 4.21 -5.77
CA PHE A 15 5.38 4.63 -6.04
C PHE A 15 6.36 3.64 -5.40
N TRP A 16 7.30 3.15 -6.19
CA TRP A 16 8.32 2.22 -5.75
C TRP A 16 9.72 2.67 -6.18
N GLY A 17 10.73 2.19 -5.46
CA GLY A 17 12.12 2.45 -5.79
C GLY A 17 13.10 1.83 -4.81
N MET A 18 14.37 1.75 -5.19
CA MET A 18 15.43 1.21 -4.35
C MET A 18 16.49 2.26 -4.08
N ALA A 19 16.76 2.52 -2.80
CA ALA A 19 17.98 3.21 -2.40
C ALA A 19 19.09 2.16 -2.23
N ARG A 20 20.23 2.37 -2.89
CA ARG A 20 21.40 1.48 -2.77
C ARG A 20 22.65 2.27 -2.39
N ASN A 21 23.51 1.67 -1.58
CA ASN A 21 24.78 2.26 -1.14
C ASN A 21 26.02 1.53 -1.72
N PHE A 22 25.84 0.66 -2.71
CA PHE A 22 26.90 -0.07 -3.38
C PHE A 22 26.89 0.22 -4.88
N LYS A 23 28.09 0.40 -5.45
CA LYS A 23 28.34 0.75 -6.86
C LYS A 23 27.40 1.86 -7.41
N PRO A 24 27.12 2.96 -6.69
CA PRO A 24 26.06 3.90 -7.07
C PRO A 24 26.26 4.55 -8.46
N GLU A 25 27.50 4.61 -8.94
CA GLU A 25 27.88 5.09 -10.27
C GLU A 25 27.71 4.08 -11.42
N ASP A 26 27.46 2.81 -11.11
CA ASP A 26 27.30 1.73 -12.10
C ASP A 26 25.89 1.79 -12.73
N GLN A 27 25.78 2.38 -13.92
CA GLN A 27 24.51 2.56 -14.61
C GLN A 27 23.92 1.30 -15.20
N GLU A 28 24.75 0.37 -15.67
CA GLU A 28 24.26 -0.91 -16.18
C GLU A 28 23.56 -1.69 -15.05
N LEU A 29 24.16 -1.69 -13.86
CA LEU A 29 23.56 -2.27 -12.68
C LEU A 29 22.27 -1.54 -12.25
N THR A 30 22.22 -0.21 -12.35
CA THR A 30 20.98 0.56 -12.10
C THR A 30 19.86 0.09 -13.03
N ASP A 31 20.13 -0.04 -14.33
CA ASP A 31 19.13 -0.43 -15.32
C ASP A 31 18.64 -1.86 -15.08
N GLN A 32 19.54 -2.80 -14.79
CA GLN A 32 19.19 -4.18 -14.45
C GLN A 32 18.32 -4.27 -13.19
N ILE A 33 18.65 -3.52 -12.13
CA ILE A 33 17.84 -3.47 -10.90
C ILE A 33 16.46 -2.90 -11.21
N ARG A 34 16.38 -1.79 -11.96
CA ARG A 34 15.10 -1.16 -12.31
C ARG A 34 14.21 -2.11 -13.10
N GLU A 35 14.76 -2.81 -14.08
CA GLU A 35 14.01 -3.77 -14.89
C GLU A 35 13.54 -4.96 -14.05
N GLY A 36 14.43 -5.56 -13.26
CA GLY A 36 14.08 -6.68 -12.38
C GLY A 36 13.00 -6.31 -11.35
N GLN A 37 13.11 -5.14 -10.71
CA GLN A 37 12.08 -4.65 -9.79
C GLN A 37 10.76 -4.37 -10.50
N GLY A 38 10.80 -3.78 -11.70
CA GLY A 38 9.59 -3.50 -12.48
C GLY A 38 8.77 -4.76 -12.78
N GLN A 39 9.42 -5.90 -13.03
CA GLN A 39 8.73 -7.18 -13.22
C GLN A 39 8.03 -7.63 -11.93
N ILE A 40 8.72 -7.61 -10.80
CA ILE A 40 8.16 -8.00 -9.50
C ILE A 40 6.93 -7.15 -9.14
N PHE A 41 7.03 -5.82 -9.31
CA PHE A 41 5.90 -4.93 -9.02
C PHE A 41 4.71 -5.14 -9.98
N SER A 42 4.96 -5.65 -11.18
CA SER A 42 3.89 -6.00 -12.12
C SER A 42 3.12 -7.25 -11.66
N GLU A 43 3.82 -8.23 -11.08
CA GLU A 43 3.19 -9.40 -10.44
C GLU A 43 2.37 -8.99 -9.19
N ASP A 44 2.94 -8.11 -8.35
CA ASP A 44 2.24 -7.58 -7.18
C ASP A 44 0.97 -6.80 -7.56
N LEU A 45 1.02 -6.02 -8.65
CA LEU A 45 -0.14 -5.29 -9.17
C LEU A 45 -1.29 -6.23 -9.52
N GLU A 46 -1.00 -7.30 -10.28
CA GLU A 46 -2.03 -8.29 -10.67
C GLU A 46 -2.69 -8.93 -9.43
N MET A 47 -1.89 -9.25 -8.42
CA MET A 47 -2.37 -9.81 -7.17
C MET A 47 -3.25 -8.83 -6.39
N LEU A 48 -2.83 -7.58 -6.25
CA LEU A 48 -3.59 -6.54 -5.54
C LEU A 48 -4.93 -6.24 -6.22
N GLU A 49 -4.94 -6.12 -7.55
CA GLU A 49 -6.19 -5.92 -8.29
C GLU A 49 -7.13 -7.12 -8.15
N SER A 50 -6.58 -8.34 -8.16
CA SER A 50 -7.35 -9.55 -7.93
C SER A 50 -7.97 -9.58 -6.53
N GLN A 51 -7.22 -9.13 -5.51
CA GLN A 51 -7.75 -8.98 -4.16
C GLN A 51 -8.86 -7.93 -4.10
N GLN A 52 -8.69 -6.75 -4.73
CA GLN A 52 -9.72 -5.71 -4.77
C GLN A 52 -11.01 -6.23 -5.45
N ARG A 53 -10.88 -6.92 -6.59
CA ARG A 53 -12.03 -7.57 -7.26
C ARG A 53 -12.74 -8.57 -6.34
N ASN A 54 -11.99 -9.36 -5.57
CA ASN A 54 -12.56 -10.32 -4.62
C ASN A 54 -13.28 -9.64 -3.45
N LEU A 55 -12.73 -8.55 -2.91
CA LEU A 55 -13.37 -7.78 -1.83
C LEU A 55 -14.71 -7.19 -2.29
N LEU A 56 -14.74 -6.62 -3.50
CA LEU A 56 -15.98 -6.10 -4.09
C LEU A 56 -17.01 -7.20 -4.35
N ARG A 57 -16.56 -8.40 -4.75
CA ARG A 57 -17.44 -9.54 -5.02
C ARG A 57 -18.01 -10.18 -3.75
N TYR A 58 -17.28 -10.10 -2.63
CA TYR A 58 -17.64 -10.77 -1.37
C TYR A 58 -17.51 -9.83 -0.17
N PRO A 59 -18.36 -8.77 -0.07
CA PRO A 59 -18.20 -7.72 0.93
C PRO A 59 -18.32 -8.21 2.39
N ASP A 60 -19.13 -9.24 2.63
CA ASP A 60 -19.37 -9.78 3.99
C ASP A 60 -18.31 -10.82 4.41
N ARG A 61 -17.40 -11.20 3.51
CA ARG A 61 -16.41 -12.24 3.79
C ARG A 61 -15.26 -11.66 4.62
N GLN A 62 -15.11 -12.16 5.83
CA GLN A 62 -13.99 -11.78 6.68
C GLN A 62 -12.67 -12.34 6.13
N LEU A 63 -11.63 -11.48 6.14
CA LEU A 63 -10.27 -11.88 5.80
C LEU A 63 -9.72 -12.79 6.91
N LEU A 64 -9.22 -13.96 6.51
CA LEU A 64 -8.47 -14.83 7.39
C LEU A 64 -7.10 -14.19 7.68
N LYS A 65 -6.76 -14.05 8.95
CA LYS A 65 -5.48 -13.51 9.40
C LYS A 65 -4.58 -14.65 9.85
N LEU A 66 -3.39 -14.72 9.28
CA LEU A 66 -2.33 -15.65 9.63
C LEU A 66 -1.28 -14.95 10.50
N ASN A 67 -0.39 -15.72 11.12
CA ASN A 67 0.67 -15.15 11.96
C ASN A 67 1.63 -14.23 11.20
N ILE A 68 1.79 -14.45 9.90
CA ILE A 68 2.62 -13.62 9.01
C ILE A 68 2.00 -12.23 8.76
N ASP A 69 0.70 -12.06 9.01
CA ASP A 69 -0.04 -10.81 8.73
C ASP A 69 0.07 -9.79 9.87
N GLY A 70 0.87 -10.09 10.91
CA GLY A 70 0.98 -9.24 12.10
C GLY A 70 1.30 -7.78 11.78
N GLY A 71 2.20 -7.52 10.82
CA GLY A 71 2.55 -6.17 10.37
C GLY A 71 1.35 -5.41 9.78
N GLY A 72 0.64 -6.04 8.84
CA GLY A 72 -0.54 -5.44 8.20
C GLY A 72 -1.69 -5.18 9.19
N VAL A 73 -1.88 -6.07 10.17
CA VAL A 73 -2.90 -5.90 11.22
C VAL A 73 -2.59 -4.67 12.08
N GLN A 74 -1.33 -4.44 12.47
CA GLN A 74 -0.98 -3.26 13.25
C GLN A 74 -1.07 -1.97 12.43
N ALA A 75 -0.62 -2.00 11.17
CA ALA A 75 -0.76 -0.84 10.27
C ALA A 75 -2.22 -0.40 10.15
N ARG A 76 -3.15 -1.35 9.97
CA ARG A 76 -4.59 -1.05 9.91
C ARG A 76 -5.11 -0.38 11.19
N ARG A 77 -4.69 -0.86 12.37
CA ARG A 77 -5.07 -0.25 13.66
C ARG A 77 -4.58 1.20 13.78
N VAL A 78 -3.39 1.50 13.27
CA VAL A 78 -2.86 2.87 13.26
C VAL A 78 -3.69 3.76 12.35
N ILE A 79 -4.01 3.29 11.14
CA ILE A 79 -4.87 4.02 10.20
C ILE A 79 -6.26 4.27 10.79
N ASP A 80 -6.89 3.25 11.38
CA ASP A 80 -8.21 3.38 12.00
C ASP A 80 -8.23 4.43 13.12
N ARG A 81 -7.16 4.50 13.92
CA ARG A 81 -7.01 5.52 14.96
C ARG A 81 -6.89 6.92 14.37
N ILE A 82 -6.05 7.13 13.36
CA ILE A 82 -5.88 8.43 12.71
C ILE A 82 -7.20 8.89 12.09
N LEU A 83 -7.93 7.99 11.42
CA LEU A 83 -9.24 8.29 10.85
C LEU A 83 -10.29 8.68 11.91
N ALA A 84 -10.23 8.10 13.10
CA ALA A 84 -11.10 8.50 14.21
C ALA A 84 -10.77 9.91 14.70
N GLU A 85 -9.48 10.21 14.90
CA GLU A 85 -8.99 11.54 15.30
C GLU A 85 -9.36 12.62 14.26
N GLU A 86 -9.26 12.32 12.97
CA GLU A 86 -9.67 13.21 11.87
C GLU A 86 -11.19 13.49 11.89
N ARG A 87 -12.02 12.48 12.16
CA ARG A 87 -13.48 12.64 12.23
C ARG A 87 -13.89 13.51 13.42
N GLU A 88 -13.32 13.27 14.59
CA GLU A 88 -13.59 14.08 15.80
C GLU A 88 -13.22 15.55 15.60
N SER A 89 -12.08 15.82 14.94
CA SER A 89 -11.62 17.17 14.63
C SER A 89 -12.58 17.90 13.70
N ARG A 90 -13.06 17.22 12.65
CA ARG A 90 -14.05 17.78 11.70
C ARG A 90 -15.39 18.07 12.34
N ASP A 91 -15.87 17.21 13.24
CA ASP A 91 -17.14 17.41 13.94
C ASP A 91 -17.06 18.59 14.92
N THR A 92 -15.89 18.82 15.51
CA THR A 92 -15.61 19.97 16.39
C THR A 92 -15.61 21.29 15.60
N GLU A 93 -14.97 21.32 14.44
CA GLU A 93 -14.97 22.48 13.54
C GLU A 93 -16.37 22.79 12.98
N ALA A 94 -17.17 21.76 12.68
CA ALA A 94 -18.54 21.95 12.17
C ALA A 94 -19.53 22.47 13.22
N THR A 95 -19.20 22.35 14.51
CA THR A 95 -20.06 22.77 15.63
C THR A 95 -19.71 24.17 16.17
N THR A 96 -18.58 24.76 15.73
CA THR A 96 -18.10 26.10 16.13
C THR A 96 -18.44 27.15 15.08
#